data_AF-A0A6J8DFR5-F1
#
_entry.id   AF-A0A6J8DFR5-F1
#
_cell.length_a   1.000
_cell.length_b   1.000
_cell.length_c   1.000
_cell.angle_alpha   90.00
_cell.angle_beta   90.00
_cell.angle_gamma   90.00
#
_symmetry.space_group_name_H-M   'P 1'
#
loop_
_entity.id
_entity.type
_entity.pdbx_description
1 polymer ?
#
loop_
_entity_poly.entity_id
_entity_poly.type
_entity_poly.pdbx_seq_one_letter_code
_entity_poly.pdbx_strand_id
1 'polypeptide(L)'
;MIIAYEAVVSTKMSFKEACTKFKIPDSTLRDRVKRGNPTKGRRGQNATLNQNQSEKLTKCTMMLLKQGYNYTIDELCTLSSQYAVSLGKRKHDKPVTKHWFYLLFDNFPKLKELRVKLAQMDRTQTRDLTRVSSFFSYLSSCVNKHDLSEKPCSIYSLSSTELSYS
;
A
#
# COMPACT_ATOMS: atom_id res chain seq x y z
N MET A 1 7.30 -7.79 -33.20
CA MET A 1 7.21 -6.31 -33.27
C MET A 1 8.58 -5.65 -33.14
N ILE A 2 9.34 -5.88 -32.05
CA ILE A 2 10.67 -5.26 -31.85
C ILE A 2 11.64 -5.59 -32.99
N ILE A 3 11.77 -6.87 -33.34
CA ILE A 3 12.63 -7.34 -34.44
C ILE A 3 12.24 -6.70 -35.79
N ALA A 4 10.95 -6.52 -36.04
CA ALA A 4 10.47 -5.87 -37.27
C ALA A 4 10.73 -4.36 -37.28
N TYR A 5 10.69 -3.71 -36.12
CA TYR A 5 11.04 -2.30 -35.97
C TYR A 5 12.54 -2.08 -36.20
N GLU A 6 13.39 -2.91 -35.59
CA GLU A 6 14.84 -2.89 -35.80
C GLU A 6 15.21 -3.17 -37.27
N ALA A 7 14.48 -4.07 -37.93
CA ALA A 7 14.68 -4.36 -39.35
C ALA A 7 14.51 -3.12 -40.26
N VAL A 8 13.52 -2.28 -39.94
CA VAL A 8 13.22 -1.06 -40.70
C VAL A 8 14.14 0.09 -40.32
N VAL A 9 14.42 0.28 -39.03
CA VAL A 9 15.19 1.41 -38.53
C VAL A 9 16.70 1.21 -38.71
N SER A 10 17.21 0.03 -38.37
CA SER A 10 18.64 -0.26 -38.35
C SER A 10 19.13 -0.86 -39.67
N THR A 11 18.36 -1.79 -40.25
CA THR A 11 18.74 -2.51 -41.49
C THR A 11 18.19 -1.87 -42.77
N LYS A 12 17.47 -0.74 -42.65
CA LYS A 12 16.82 -0.01 -43.77
C LYS A 12 15.96 -0.89 -44.68
N MET A 13 15.37 -1.97 -44.15
CA MET A 13 14.44 -2.81 -44.89
C MET A 13 13.16 -2.05 -45.21
N SER A 14 12.57 -2.27 -46.40
CA SER A 14 11.32 -1.59 -46.76
C SER A 14 10.17 -2.03 -45.84
N PHE A 15 9.23 -1.12 -45.56
CA PHE A 15 8.05 -1.45 -44.73
C PHE A 15 7.28 -2.66 -45.27
N LYS A 16 7.12 -2.75 -46.60
CA LYS A 16 6.38 -3.82 -47.26
C LYS A 16 7.06 -5.17 -47.05
N GLU A 17 8.38 -5.22 -47.22
CA GLU A 17 9.19 -6.42 -47.00
C GLU A 17 9.18 -6.87 -45.53
N ALA A 18 9.31 -5.93 -44.59
CA ALA A 18 9.20 -6.20 -43.17
C ALA A 18 7.79 -6.71 -42.77
N CYS A 19 6.73 -6.14 -43.35
CA CYS A 19 5.36 -6.58 -43.08
C CYS A 19 5.09 -8.00 -43.58
N THR A 20 5.57 -8.34 -44.77
CA THR A 20 5.47 -9.70 -45.33
C THR A 20 6.28 -10.69 -44.48
N LYS A 21 7.51 -10.34 -44.13
CA LYS A 21 8.43 -11.22 -43.39
C LYS A 21 7.98 -11.49 -41.96
N PHE A 22 7.51 -10.46 -41.26
CA PHE A 22 7.13 -10.55 -39.85
C PHE A 22 5.62 -10.70 -39.63
N LYS A 23 4.82 -10.73 -40.70
CA LYS A 23 3.35 -10.84 -40.67
C LYS A 23 2.70 -9.78 -39.75
N ILE A 24 3.13 -8.53 -39.88
CA ILE A 24 2.61 -7.40 -39.11
C ILE A 24 1.85 -6.47 -40.07
N PRO A 25 0.68 -5.94 -39.69
CA PRO A 25 -0.02 -4.94 -40.51
C PRO A 25 0.85 -3.69 -40.73
N ASP A 26 0.90 -3.21 -41.97
CA ASP A 26 1.69 -2.03 -42.37
C ASP A 26 1.34 -0.79 -41.54
N SER A 27 0.05 -0.57 -41.28
CA SER A 27 -0.43 0.51 -40.40
C SER A 27 0.15 0.44 -38.99
N THR A 28 0.28 -0.76 -38.43
CA THR A 28 0.82 -0.98 -37.08
C THR A 28 2.32 -0.75 -37.05
N LEU A 29 3.06 -1.25 -38.06
CA LEU A 29 4.51 -1.05 -38.13
C LEU A 29 4.86 0.43 -38.33
N ARG A 30 4.17 1.14 -39.23
CA ARG A 30 4.36 2.57 -39.45
C ARG A 30 4.04 3.41 -38.23
N ASP A 31 2.93 3.15 -37.54
CA ASP A 31 2.56 3.85 -36.31
C ASP A 31 3.63 3.65 -35.21
N ARG A 32 4.20 2.45 -35.12
CA ARG A 32 5.27 2.13 -34.16
C ARG A 32 6.59 2.84 -34.48
N VAL A 33 6.99 2.86 -35.76
CA VAL A 33 8.17 3.60 -36.23
C VAL A 33 8.00 5.10 -36.02
N LYS A 34 6.84 5.66 -36.39
CA LYS A 34 6.53 7.09 -36.20
C LYS A 34 6.56 7.51 -34.73
N ARG A 35 6.08 6.65 -33.82
CA ARG A 35 6.09 6.91 -32.36
C ARG A 35 7.41 6.60 -31.68
N GLY A 36 8.38 5.99 -32.38
CA GLY A 36 9.64 5.54 -31.80
C GLY A 36 9.49 4.49 -30.69
N ASN A 37 8.36 3.75 -30.66
CA ASN A 37 8.09 2.77 -29.61
C ASN A 37 7.79 1.39 -30.19
N PRO A 38 8.76 0.47 -30.20
CA PRO A 38 8.60 -0.88 -30.74
C PRO A 38 7.72 -1.79 -29.88
N THR A 39 7.42 -1.40 -28.64
CA THR A 39 6.68 -2.22 -27.69
C THR A 39 5.22 -1.79 -27.61
N LYS A 40 4.31 -2.78 -27.52
CA LYS A 40 2.90 -2.50 -27.20
C LYS A 40 2.86 -2.04 -25.74
N GLY A 41 2.72 -0.74 -25.52
CA GLY A 41 2.52 -0.19 -24.17
C GLY A 41 1.35 -0.88 -23.47
N ARG A 42 1.50 -1.15 -22.17
CA ARG A 42 0.43 -1.72 -21.33
C ARG A 42 -0.76 -0.74 -21.36
N ARG A 43 -1.93 -1.19 -21.80
CA ARG A 43 -3.17 -0.40 -21.67
C ARG A 43 -3.62 -0.50 -20.21
N GLY A 44 -3.47 0.58 -19.46
CA GLY A 44 -3.87 0.68 -18.05
C GLY A 44 -3.28 1.94 -17.39
N GLN A 45 -3.89 2.40 -16.29
CA GLN A 45 -3.28 3.45 -15.47
C GLN A 45 -1.91 2.98 -14.97
N ASN A 46 -0.90 3.84 -15.10
CA ASN A 46 0.41 3.60 -14.51
C ASN A 46 0.25 3.49 -12.99
N ALA A 47 0.87 2.48 -12.38
CA ALA A 47 0.87 2.32 -10.93
C ALA A 47 1.34 3.62 -10.26
N THR A 48 0.64 4.07 -9.23
CA THR A 48 0.95 5.34 -8.53
C THR A 48 2.39 5.35 -8.00
N LEU A 49 2.88 4.20 -7.52
CA LEU A 49 4.26 4.01 -7.10
C LEU A 49 4.97 3.04 -8.05
N ASN A 50 6.25 3.30 -8.34
CA ASN A 50 7.09 2.33 -9.04
C ASN A 50 7.59 1.25 -8.06
N GLN A 51 8.20 0.19 -8.56
CA GLN A 51 8.65 -0.93 -7.72
C GLN A 51 9.52 -0.50 -6.55
N ASN A 52 10.54 0.33 -6.80
CA ASN A 52 11.47 0.78 -5.77
C ASN A 52 10.76 1.62 -4.68
N GLN A 53 9.84 2.49 -5.07
CA GLN A 53 9.02 3.28 -4.13
C GLN A 53 8.10 2.39 -3.29
N SER A 54 7.47 1.40 -3.90
CA SER A 54 6.62 0.43 -3.21
C SER A 54 7.41 -0.43 -2.21
N GLU A 55 8.63 -0.82 -2.58
CA GLU A 55 9.56 -1.57 -1.71
C GLU A 55 10.02 -0.71 -0.52
N LYS A 56 10.37 0.56 -0.74
CA LYS A 56 10.71 1.49 0.35
C LYS A 56 9.55 1.69 1.32
N LEU A 57 8.36 1.96 0.79
CA LEU A 57 7.15 2.11 1.61
C LEU A 57 6.93 0.86 2.46
N THR A 58 6.99 -0.33 1.85
CA THR A 58 6.78 -1.59 2.56
C THR A 58 7.85 -1.85 3.62
N LYS A 59 9.12 -1.54 3.33
CA LYS A 59 10.21 -1.68 4.31
C LYS A 59 9.98 -0.78 5.52
N CYS A 60 9.59 0.48 5.30
CA CYS A 60 9.25 1.41 6.38
C CYS A 60 8.05 0.90 7.19
N THR A 61 6.96 0.46 6.54
CA THR A 61 5.81 -0.09 7.23
C THR A 61 6.16 -1.33 8.04
N MET A 62 6.95 -2.25 7.47
CA MET A 62 7.43 -3.44 8.20
C MET A 62 8.30 -3.09 9.41
N MET A 63 9.16 -2.07 9.31
CA MET A 63 9.94 -1.59 10.46
C MET A 63 9.03 -1.04 11.55
N LEU A 64 8.01 -0.26 11.20
CA LEU A 64 7.06 0.29 12.16
C LEU A 64 6.21 -0.81 12.82
N LEU A 65 5.75 -1.80 12.05
CA LEU A 65 5.06 -2.97 12.57
C LEU A 65 5.92 -3.74 13.58
N LYS A 66 7.23 -3.88 13.32
CA LYS A 66 8.17 -4.52 14.27
C LYS A 66 8.33 -3.73 15.57
N GLN A 67 8.16 -2.41 15.52
CA GLN A 67 8.19 -1.54 16.71
C GLN A 67 6.84 -1.47 17.45
N GLY A 68 5.83 -2.25 17.00
CA GLY A 68 4.52 -2.31 17.65
C GLY A 68 3.49 -1.30 17.14
N TYR A 69 3.82 -0.51 16.11
CA TYR A 69 2.85 0.36 15.46
C TYR A 69 1.97 -0.46 14.52
N ASN A 70 0.70 -0.59 14.88
CA ASN A 70 -0.29 -1.22 14.04
C ASN A 70 -0.87 -0.19 13.06
N TYR A 71 -1.07 -0.60 11.80
CA TYR A 71 -1.71 0.21 10.79
C TYR A 71 -2.96 -0.48 10.26
N THR A 72 -4.04 0.27 10.18
CA THR A 72 -5.20 -0.09 9.37
C THR A 72 -4.89 0.10 7.88
N ILE A 73 -5.68 -0.53 7.02
CA ILE A 73 -5.58 -0.34 5.56
C ILE A 73 -5.80 1.14 5.20
N ASP A 74 -6.69 1.83 5.90
CA ASP A 74 -7.03 3.23 5.66
C ASP A 74 -5.87 4.18 6.05
N GLU A 75 -5.23 3.95 7.18
CA GLU A 75 -4.02 4.69 7.57
C GLU A 75 -2.88 4.45 6.59
N LEU A 76 -2.69 3.22 6.11
CA LEU A 76 -1.66 2.95 5.13
C LEU A 76 -1.97 3.61 3.77
N CYS A 77 -3.24 3.65 3.36
CA CYS A 77 -3.65 4.41 2.17
C CYS A 77 -3.38 5.91 2.34
N THR A 78 -3.58 6.46 3.54
CA THR A 78 -3.30 7.86 3.87
C THR A 78 -1.80 8.15 3.82
N LEU A 79 -0.98 7.33 4.49
CA LEU A 79 0.47 7.43 4.47
C LEU A 79 1.02 7.32 3.04
N SER A 80 0.48 6.36 2.26
CA SER A 80 0.85 6.17 0.85
C SER A 80 0.46 7.36 -0.01
N SER A 81 -0.65 8.03 0.31
CA SER A 81 -1.10 9.25 -0.36
C SER A 81 -0.12 10.39 -0.10
N GLN A 82 0.24 10.60 1.17
CA GLN A 82 1.22 11.62 1.56
C GLN A 82 2.57 11.38 0.88
N TYR A 83 3.03 10.13 0.85
CA TYR A 83 4.26 9.75 0.16
C TYR A 83 4.17 9.95 -1.37
N ALA A 84 3.04 9.64 -1.99
CA ALA A 84 2.83 9.89 -3.41
C ALA A 84 2.81 11.40 -3.74
N VAL A 85 2.26 12.22 -2.85
CA VAL A 85 2.25 13.68 -2.99
C VAL A 85 3.66 14.25 -2.81
N SER A 86 4.43 13.78 -1.82
CA SER A 86 5.82 14.22 -1.63
C SER A 86 6.73 13.89 -2.81
N LEU A 87 6.37 12.85 -3.59
CA LEU A 87 7.05 12.47 -4.83
C LEU A 87 6.53 13.21 -6.08
N GLY A 88 5.56 14.13 -5.93
CA GLY A 88 4.93 14.86 -7.04
C GLY A 88 4.06 14.00 -7.96
N LYS A 89 3.72 12.77 -7.55
CA LYS A 89 2.96 11.82 -8.37
C LYS A 89 1.45 11.95 -8.23
N ARG A 90 0.99 12.66 -7.21
CA ARG A 90 -0.43 12.82 -6.89
C ARG A 90 -0.67 14.18 -6.22
N LYS A 91 -1.90 14.68 -6.31
CA LYS A 91 -2.37 15.88 -5.59
C LYS A 91 -3.03 15.47 -4.29
N HIS A 92 -3.01 16.36 -3.28
CA HIS A 92 -3.64 16.13 -1.98
C HIS A 92 -5.14 15.78 -2.09
N ASP A 93 -5.88 16.41 -3.01
CA ASP A 93 -7.34 16.22 -3.17
C ASP A 93 -7.75 14.84 -3.70
N LYS A 94 -6.80 14.02 -4.13
CA LYS A 94 -7.08 12.68 -4.65
C LYS A 94 -6.29 11.67 -3.83
N PRO A 95 -6.74 11.28 -2.63
CA PRO A 95 -6.07 10.23 -1.88
C PRO A 95 -6.15 8.89 -2.60
N VAL A 96 -5.25 8.01 -2.22
CA VAL A 96 -5.11 6.66 -2.72
C VAL A 96 -6.17 5.77 -2.08
N THR A 97 -6.83 4.91 -2.86
CA THR A 97 -7.99 4.13 -2.39
C THR A 97 -7.59 2.71 -1.96
N LYS A 98 -8.47 2.01 -1.23
CA LYS A 98 -8.31 0.57 -0.92
C LYS A 98 -8.08 -0.27 -2.18
N HIS A 99 -8.70 0.09 -3.30
CA HIS A 99 -8.49 -0.60 -4.58
C HIS A 99 -7.02 -0.52 -5.03
N TRP A 100 -6.38 0.64 -4.88
CA TRP A 100 -4.94 0.76 -5.15
C TRP A 100 -4.11 -0.12 -4.22
N PHE A 101 -4.48 -0.21 -2.94
CA PHE A 101 -3.78 -1.05 -1.98
C PHE A 101 -3.79 -2.52 -2.44
N TYR A 102 -4.94 -3.05 -2.85
CA TYR A 102 -5.00 -4.43 -3.38
C TYR A 102 -4.21 -4.59 -4.68
N LEU A 103 -4.31 -3.63 -5.61
CA LEU A 103 -3.51 -3.63 -6.85
C LEU A 103 -2.00 -3.58 -6.58
N LEU A 104 -1.55 -2.93 -5.50
CA LEU A 104 -0.15 -2.88 -5.12
C LEU A 104 0.40 -4.29 -4.85
N PHE A 105 -0.33 -5.11 -4.09
CA PHE A 105 0.11 -6.49 -3.77
C PHE A 105 -0.03 -7.46 -4.94
N ASP A 106 -0.98 -7.22 -5.85
CA ASP A 106 -1.11 -8.02 -7.07
C ASP A 106 0.03 -7.76 -8.04
N ASN A 107 0.50 -6.51 -8.15
CA ASN A 107 1.63 -6.16 -9.00
C ASN A 107 3.00 -6.48 -8.35
N PHE A 108 3.08 -6.54 -7.02
CA PHE A 108 4.33 -6.76 -6.28
C PHE A 108 4.21 -7.92 -5.28
N PRO A 109 4.38 -9.17 -5.73
CA PRO A 109 4.16 -10.36 -4.90
C PRO A 109 5.13 -10.46 -3.71
N LYS A 110 6.32 -9.82 -3.78
CA LYS A 110 7.27 -9.73 -2.66
C LYS A 110 6.71 -8.98 -1.45
N LEU A 111 5.65 -8.19 -1.65
CA LEU A 111 5.01 -7.42 -0.58
C LEU A 111 3.88 -8.19 0.11
N LYS A 112 3.55 -9.42 -0.32
CA LYS A 112 2.47 -10.23 0.26
C LYS A 112 2.62 -10.48 1.76
N GLU A 113 3.84 -10.54 2.27
CA GLU A 113 4.12 -10.69 3.70
C GLU A 113 3.49 -9.55 4.53
N LEU A 114 3.57 -8.31 4.05
CA LEU A 114 2.98 -7.16 4.72
C LEU A 114 1.47 -7.31 4.83
N ARG A 115 0.82 -7.73 3.73
CA ARG A 115 -0.63 -7.95 3.70
C ARG A 115 -1.07 -9.01 4.71
N VAL A 116 -0.33 -10.12 4.84
CA VAL A 116 -0.65 -11.17 5.81
C VAL A 116 -0.53 -10.64 7.24
N LYS A 117 0.53 -9.88 7.57
CA LYS A 117 0.70 -9.29 8.89
C LYS A 117 -0.39 -8.29 9.24
N LEU A 118 -0.73 -7.39 8.31
CA LEU A 118 -1.83 -6.44 8.49
C LEU A 118 -3.16 -7.16 8.74
N ALA A 119 -3.46 -8.23 7.99
CA ALA A 119 -4.67 -9.02 8.19
C ALA A 119 -4.70 -9.79 9.52
N GLN A 120 -3.54 -10.21 10.05
CA GLN A 120 -3.44 -10.80 11.39
C GLN A 120 -3.68 -9.76 12.48
N MET A 121 -3.12 -8.56 12.33
CA MET A 121 -3.24 -7.47 13.31
C MET A 121 -4.68 -6.95 13.44
N ASP A 122 -5.36 -6.78 12.32
CA ASP A 122 -6.78 -6.36 12.27
C ASP A 122 -7.67 -7.37 13.02
N ARG A 123 -7.33 -8.67 12.91
CA ARG A 123 -8.00 -9.74 13.66
C ARG A 123 -7.67 -9.72 15.14
N THR A 124 -6.43 -9.43 15.55
CA THR A 124 -6.05 -9.40 16.97
C THR A 124 -6.64 -8.20 17.71
N GLN A 125 -6.70 -7.03 17.07
CA GLN A 125 -7.28 -5.81 17.65
C GLN A 125 -8.80 -5.95 17.86
N THR A 126 -9.47 -6.70 16.97
CA THR A 126 -10.91 -6.98 17.06
C THR A 126 -11.24 -8.15 18.00
N ARG A 127 -10.29 -9.02 18.36
CA ARG A 127 -10.55 -10.30 19.06
C ARG A 127 -10.03 -10.44 20.46
N ASP A 128 -9.34 -9.46 21.05
CA ASP A 128 -8.94 -9.61 22.45
C ASP A 128 -10.09 -9.34 23.44
N LEU A 129 -11.27 -9.90 23.12
CA LEU A 129 -12.43 -10.07 23.99
C LEU A 129 -12.01 -10.72 25.32
N THR A 130 -10.99 -11.57 25.29
CA THR A 130 -10.35 -12.15 26.48
C THR A 130 -9.69 -11.10 27.36
N ARG A 131 -8.87 -10.19 26.82
CA ARG A 131 -8.32 -9.07 27.61
C ARG A 131 -9.39 -8.11 28.09
N VAL A 132 -10.37 -7.79 27.25
CA VAL A 132 -11.49 -6.92 27.63
C VAL A 132 -12.31 -7.57 28.75
N SER A 133 -12.64 -8.85 28.63
CA SER A 133 -13.35 -9.62 29.65
C SER A 133 -12.55 -9.73 30.95
N SER A 134 -11.24 -10.04 30.87
CA SER A 134 -10.35 -10.08 32.03
C SER A 134 -10.23 -8.72 32.72
N PHE A 135 -10.16 -7.63 31.96
CA PHE A 135 -10.17 -6.26 32.50
C PHE A 135 -11.46 -5.97 33.26
N PHE A 136 -12.63 -6.24 32.67
CA PHE A 136 -13.92 -6.01 33.33
C PHE A 136 -14.16 -6.95 34.53
N SER A 137 -13.67 -8.19 34.45
CA SER A 137 -13.71 -9.14 35.58
C SER A 137 -12.85 -8.65 36.74
N TYR A 138 -11.63 -8.16 36.45
CA TYR A 138 -10.75 -7.57 37.46
C TYR A 138 -11.35 -6.29 38.05
N LEU A 139 -11.90 -5.41 37.20
CA LEU A 139 -12.59 -4.20 37.63
C LEU A 139 -13.77 -4.53 38.56
N SER A 140 -14.62 -5.48 38.18
CA SER A 140 -15.77 -5.94 38.98
C SER A 140 -15.31 -6.50 40.33
N SER A 141 -14.22 -7.27 40.32
CA SER A 141 -13.60 -7.80 41.55
C SER A 141 -13.09 -6.67 42.47
N CYS A 142 -12.45 -5.64 41.92
CA CYS A 142 -12.00 -4.48 42.69
C CYS A 142 -13.17 -3.66 43.24
N VAL A 143 -14.23 -3.44 42.46
CA VAL A 143 -15.42 -2.70 42.90
C VAL A 143 -16.10 -3.41 44.06
N ASN A 144 -16.28 -4.73 43.96
CA ASN A 144 -16.89 -5.55 45.02
C ASN A 144 -16.00 -5.67 46.26
N LYS A 145 -14.68 -5.79 46.09
CA LYS A 145 -13.75 -5.90 47.22
C LYS A 145 -13.70 -4.63 48.10
N HIS A 146 -13.99 -3.48 47.51
CA HIS A 146 -13.90 -2.18 48.17
C HIS A 146 -15.26 -1.51 48.40
N ASP A 147 -16.39 -2.21 48.16
CA ASP A 147 -17.77 -1.67 48.24
C ASP A 147 -17.92 -0.30 47.56
N LEU A 148 -17.35 -0.19 46.36
CA LEU A 148 -17.29 1.07 45.62
C LEU A 148 -18.56 1.34 44.81
N SER A 149 -19.51 0.40 44.75
CA SER A 149 -20.77 0.54 44.00
C SER A 149 -21.60 1.74 44.44
N GLU A 150 -21.63 2.01 45.75
CA GLU A 150 -22.40 3.10 46.36
C GLU A 150 -21.54 4.35 46.65
N LYS A 151 -20.23 4.34 46.33
CA LYS A 151 -19.27 5.40 46.70
C LYS A 151 -18.39 5.84 45.53
N PRO A 152 -18.98 6.33 44.41
CA PRO A 152 -18.22 6.75 43.24
C PRO A 152 -17.25 7.91 43.54
N CYS A 153 -17.56 8.77 44.53
CA CYS A 153 -16.70 9.87 44.95
C CYS A 153 -15.37 9.43 45.60
N SER A 154 -15.20 8.15 45.94
CA SER A 154 -13.97 7.61 46.52
C SER A 154 -13.00 7.04 45.47
N ILE A 155 -13.34 7.10 44.18
CA ILE A 155 -12.51 6.61 43.09
C ILE A 155 -11.67 7.77 42.55
N TYR A 156 -10.36 7.69 42.70
CA TYR A 156 -9.42 8.69 42.20
C TYR A 156 -8.65 8.13 41.01
N SER A 157 -8.70 8.82 39.87
CA SER A 157 -7.86 8.51 38.72
C SER A 157 -6.52 9.23 38.87
N LEU A 158 -5.45 8.49 39.14
CA LEU A 158 -4.09 9.02 39.06
C LEU A 158 -3.53 8.71 37.67
N SER A 159 -3.40 9.72 36.82
CA SER A 159 -2.64 9.62 35.57
C SER A 159 -1.30 10.31 35.76
N SER A 160 -0.19 9.59 35.60
CA SER A 160 1.13 10.20 35.48
C SER A 160 1.25 10.86 34.11
N THR A 161 0.73 12.07 33.97
CA THR A 161 1.18 12.97 32.90
C THR A 161 2.59 13.41 33.28
N GLU A 162 3.58 12.92 32.54
CA GLU A 162 5.00 13.25 32.72
C GLU A 162 5.23 14.76 32.71
N LEU A 163 6.04 15.22 33.65
CA LEU A 163 6.64 16.56 33.70
C LEU A 163 7.34 16.87 32.37
N SER A 164 6.76 17.79 31.59
CA SER A 164 7.46 18.44 30.49
C SER A 164 8.39 19.50 31.07
N TYR A 165 9.68 19.16 31.20
CA TYR A 165 10.71 20.16 31.47
C TYR A 165 10.80 21.11 30.25
N SER A 166 10.53 22.39 30.52
CA SER A 166 10.79 23.53 29.62
C SER A 166 12.23 23.99 29.74
#